data_AF-A0A9P9GZS9-F1
#
_entry.id   AF-A0A9P9GZS9-F1
#
_cell.length_a   1.000
_cell.length_b   1.000
_cell.length_c   1.000
_cell.angle_alpha   90.00
_cell.angle_beta   90.00
_cell.angle_gamma   90.00
#
_symmetry.space_group_name_H-M   'P 1'
#
loop_
_entity.id
_entity.type
_entity.pdbx_description
1 polymer ?
#
loop_
_entity_poly.entity_id
_entity_poly.type
_entity_poly.pdbx_seq_one_letter_code
_entity_poly.pdbx_strand_id
1 'polypeptide(L)'
;QDDCMIWELIFKKDNWLEEVLKIRYSTPCYGDPIPILLGKDMRMIARSEASVINVALLVNDWGGDCQFLKKLFLSCLQDGWSYEDKSKSIIVFKHCHIRLQAEEVLRGQEVICITQPEALIGSQEGSHYTCVSYYDGAPIQTIDESSI
;
A
#
# COMPACT_ATOMS: atom_id res chain seq x y z
N GLN A 1 10.40 0.02 -14.86
CA GLN A 1 10.43 -0.87 -13.69
C GLN A 1 10.80 0.02 -12.51
N ASP A 2 9.82 0.73 -11.93
CA ASP A 2 10.04 1.65 -10.79
C ASP A 2 9.08 1.38 -9.62
N ASP A 3 8.16 0.40 -9.79
CA ASP A 3 7.08 0.15 -8.83
C ASP A 3 7.57 -0.58 -7.56
N CYS A 4 8.80 -1.10 -7.57
CA CYS A 4 9.39 -1.87 -6.48
C CYS A 4 9.77 -1.00 -5.26
N MET A 5 10.16 0.27 -5.48
CA MET A 5 10.69 1.12 -4.40
C MET A 5 9.65 1.52 -3.34
N ILE A 6 8.37 1.71 -3.71
CA ILE A 6 7.37 2.20 -2.75
C ILE A 6 6.96 1.14 -1.73
N TRP A 7 6.91 -0.12 -2.15
CA TRP A 7 6.59 -1.24 -1.27
C TRP A 7 7.68 -1.40 -0.20
N GLU A 8 8.96 -1.29 -0.57
CA GLU A 8 10.10 -1.34 0.36
C GLU A 8 10.12 -0.18 1.36
N LEU A 9 9.60 0.99 0.99
CA LEU A 9 9.51 2.14 1.89
C LEU A 9 8.37 2.03 2.90
N ILE A 10 7.40 1.16 2.65
CA ILE A 10 6.29 0.90 3.56
C ILE A 10 6.58 -0.34 4.40
N PHE A 11 7.11 -1.40 3.79
CA PHE A 11 7.32 -2.70 4.41
C PHE A 11 8.81 -3.03 4.54
N LYS A 12 9.24 -3.42 5.75
CA LYS A 12 10.57 -3.99 6.01
C LYS A 12 10.64 -5.50 5.81
N LYS A 13 9.48 -6.15 5.69
CA LYS A 13 9.32 -7.60 5.47
C LYS A 13 8.08 -7.86 4.64
N ASP A 14 8.16 -8.83 3.75
CA ASP A 14 7.08 -9.16 2.81
C ASP A 14 6.07 -10.15 3.40
N ASN A 15 6.32 -10.69 4.60
CA ASN A 15 5.50 -11.74 5.21
C ASN A 15 3.99 -11.44 5.20
N TRP A 16 3.57 -10.20 5.48
CA TRP A 16 2.14 -9.87 5.41
C TRP A 16 1.61 -9.96 3.97
N LEU A 17 2.35 -9.43 3.00
CA LEU A 17 1.99 -9.44 1.58
C LEU A 17 1.91 -10.88 1.06
N GLU A 18 2.89 -11.72 1.42
CA GLU A 18 2.92 -13.15 1.11
C GLU A 18 1.72 -13.90 1.71
N GLU A 19 1.35 -13.62 2.97
CA GLU A 19 0.19 -14.26 3.60
C GLU A 19 -1.12 -13.82 2.95
N VAL A 20 -1.26 -12.55 2.56
CA VAL A 20 -2.44 -12.08 1.78
C VAL A 20 -2.53 -12.83 0.45
N LEU A 21 -1.42 -12.94 -0.28
CA LEU A 21 -1.35 -13.68 -1.54
C LEU A 21 -1.55 -15.19 -1.40
N LYS A 22 -1.62 -15.76 -0.19
CA LYS A 22 -1.98 -17.17 0.05
C LYS A 22 -3.48 -17.38 0.26
N ILE A 23 -4.25 -16.32 0.52
CA ILE A 23 -5.70 -16.42 0.72
C ILE A 23 -6.33 -16.82 -0.62
N ARG A 24 -7.16 -17.86 -0.59
CA ARG A 24 -7.85 -18.40 -1.78
C ARG A 24 -9.33 -18.50 -1.52
N TYR A 25 -10.14 -17.97 -2.43
CA TYR A 25 -11.58 -18.14 -2.38
C TYR A 25 -12.03 -19.26 -3.33
N SER A 26 -12.79 -20.21 -2.81
CA SER A 26 -13.34 -21.31 -3.60
C SER A 26 -14.46 -20.86 -4.55
N THR A 27 -15.03 -19.68 -4.31
CA THR A 27 -16.17 -19.16 -5.08
C THR A 27 -15.65 -18.36 -6.28
N PRO A 28 -15.97 -18.74 -7.54
CA PRO A 28 -15.40 -18.11 -8.74
C PRO A 28 -15.68 -16.62 -8.91
N CYS A 29 -16.69 -16.08 -8.23
CA CYS A 29 -17.01 -14.65 -8.29
C CYS A 29 -16.18 -13.79 -7.33
N TYR A 30 -15.47 -14.40 -6.38
CA TYR A 30 -14.55 -13.71 -5.50
C TYR A 30 -13.14 -13.88 -6.05
N GLY A 31 -12.60 -12.81 -6.64
CA GLY A 31 -11.18 -12.79 -6.99
C GLY A 31 -10.32 -12.96 -5.73
N ASP A 32 -9.18 -13.62 -5.87
CA ASP A 32 -8.23 -13.79 -4.77
C ASP A 32 -7.71 -12.41 -4.28
N PRO A 33 -7.43 -12.22 -2.98
CA PRO A 33 -6.90 -10.97 -2.45
C PRO A 33 -5.54 -10.60 -3.07
N ILE A 34 -5.45 -9.36 -3.57
CA ILE A 34 -4.24 -8.76 -4.10
C ILE A 34 -4.04 -7.41 -3.39
N PRO A 35 -2.89 -7.19 -2.71
CA PRO A 35 -2.52 -5.88 -2.20
C PRO A 35 -2.29 -4.89 -3.35
N ILE A 36 -2.87 -3.69 -3.22
CA ILE A 36 -2.80 -2.62 -4.21
C ILE A 36 -2.44 -1.32 -3.50
N LEU A 37 -1.43 -0.63 -4.00
CA LEU A 37 -1.16 0.77 -3.66
C LEU A 37 -1.78 1.70 -4.71
N LEU A 38 -2.45 2.74 -4.24
CA LEU A 38 -3.03 3.80 -5.06
C LEU A 38 -2.47 5.15 -4.62
N GLY A 39 -2.07 5.99 -5.57
CA GLY A 39 -1.61 7.34 -5.29
C GLY A 39 -1.07 8.05 -6.53
N LYS A 40 -1.12 9.37 -6.56
CA LYS A 40 -0.72 10.16 -7.73
C LYS A 40 0.80 10.28 -7.93
N ASP A 41 1.57 10.37 -6.85
CA ASP A 41 3.01 10.70 -6.91
C ASP A 41 3.89 9.51 -6.53
N MET A 42 3.39 8.27 -6.66
CA MET A 42 4.11 7.06 -6.23
C MET A 42 5.47 6.88 -6.92
N ARG A 43 5.66 7.43 -8.12
CA ARG A 43 6.93 7.40 -8.87
C ARG A 43 7.88 8.56 -8.51
N MET A 44 7.39 9.60 -7.84
CA MET A 44 8.20 10.76 -7.45
C MET A 44 9.12 10.47 -6.26
N ILE A 45 8.87 9.38 -5.53
CA ILE A 45 9.74 8.85 -4.48
C ILE A 45 11.20 8.78 -4.94
N ALA A 46 11.45 8.30 -6.16
CA ALA A 46 12.78 8.18 -6.73
C ALA A 46 13.46 9.54 -7.01
N ARG A 47 12.73 10.65 -6.93
CA ARG A 47 13.18 11.99 -7.36
C ARG A 47 13.44 12.98 -6.22
N SER A 48 13.33 12.56 -4.95
CA SER A 48 13.77 13.33 -3.77
C SER A 48 13.15 14.74 -3.61
N GLU A 49 12.07 15.07 -4.31
CA GLU A 49 11.37 16.34 -4.10
C GLU A 49 10.46 16.21 -2.87
N ALA A 50 10.64 17.11 -1.91
CA ALA A 50 10.16 17.06 -0.54
C ALA A 50 8.62 17.15 -0.34
N SER A 51 7.82 16.70 -1.32
CA SER A 51 6.37 16.61 -1.18
C SER A 51 5.98 15.37 -0.39
N VAL A 52 4.97 15.53 0.48
CA VAL A 52 4.35 14.39 1.18
C VAL A 52 3.61 13.53 0.17
N ILE A 53 3.90 12.23 0.18
CA ILE A 53 3.33 11.27 -0.75
C ILE A 53 2.18 10.56 -0.04
N ASN A 54 0.98 10.75 -0.57
CA ASN A 54 -0.23 10.13 -0.04
C ASN A 54 -0.52 8.87 -0.85
N VAL A 55 -0.66 7.76 -0.15
CA VAL A 55 -0.88 6.44 -0.75
C VAL A 55 -1.99 5.75 0.00
N ALA A 56 -2.89 5.07 -0.69
CA ALA A 56 -3.84 4.16 -0.07
C ALA A 56 -3.43 2.70 -0.33
N LEU A 57 -3.39 1.89 0.72
CA LEU A 57 -3.24 0.44 0.62
C LEU A 57 -4.61 -0.21 0.67
N LEU A 58 -4.98 -0.86 -0.42
CA LEU A 58 -6.23 -1.59 -0.57
C LEU A 58 -5.95 -3.08 -0.77
N VAL A 59 -6.90 -3.92 -0.39
CA VAL A 59 -6.91 -5.34 -0.73
C VAL A 59 -8.32 -5.70 -1.18
N ASN A 60 -8.47 -6.38 -2.32
CA ASN A 60 -9.77 -6.88 -2.80
C ASN A 60 -10.20 -8.15 -2.04
N ASP A 61 -10.31 -8.02 -0.72
CA ASP A 61 -10.61 -9.09 0.20
C ASP A 61 -12.12 -9.24 0.41
N TRP A 62 -12.75 -10.09 -0.41
CA TRP A 62 -14.19 -10.35 -0.33
C TRP A 62 -14.61 -11.12 0.93
N GLY A 63 -13.73 -11.97 1.48
CA GLY A 63 -13.99 -12.76 2.68
C GLY A 63 -13.74 -11.99 3.98
N GLY A 64 -12.97 -10.91 3.92
CA GLY A 64 -12.51 -10.15 5.08
C GLY A 64 -11.41 -10.88 5.87
N ASP A 65 -10.68 -11.82 5.27
CA ASP A 65 -9.69 -12.65 5.97
C ASP A 65 -8.43 -11.87 6.35
N CYS A 66 -8.11 -10.79 5.63
CA CYS A 66 -6.97 -9.92 5.93
C CYS A 66 -7.09 -9.31 7.34
N GLN A 67 -8.29 -9.25 7.93
CA GLN A 67 -8.50 -8.68 9.27
C GLN A 67 -7.77 -9.46 10.35
N PHE A 68 -7.61 -10.76 10.13
CA PHE A 68 -6.88 -11.64 11.03
C PHE A 68 -5.35 -11.45 10.91
N LEU A 69 -4.89 -10.81 9.84
CA LEU A 69 -3.48 -10.53 9.58
C LEU A 69 -3.02 -9.15 10.09
N LYS A 70 -3.88 -8.38 10.78
CA LYS A 70 -3.57 -7.00 11.23
C LYS A 70 -2.31 -6.89 12.09
N LYS A 71 -2.08 -7.84 13.02
CA LYS A 71 -0.86 -7.83 13.84
C LYS A 71 0.39 -8.07 12.99
N LEU A 72 0.29 -8.97 12.01
CA LEU A 72 1.36 -9.26 11.08
C LEU A 72 1.64 -8.03 10.20
N PHE A 73 0.60 -7.39 9.66
CA PHE A 73 0.68 -6.14 8.91
C PHE A 73 1.54 -5.10 9.65
N LEU A 74 1.14 -4.73 10.87
CA LEU A 74 1.86 -3.71 11.66
C LEU A 74 3.31 -4.11 11.98
N SER A 75 3.58 -5.40 12.14
CA SER A 75 4.95 -5.91 12.40
C SER A 75 5.86 -5.88 11.16
N CYS A 76 5.27 -5.85 9.97
CA CYS A 76 5.97 -5.82 8.69
C CYS A 76 6.26 -4.40 8.20
N LEU A 77 5.70 -3.36 8.83
CA LEU A 77 5.94 -1.97 8.47
C LEU A 77 7.37 -1.51 8.80
N GLN A 78 7.91 -0.59 8.00
CA GLN A 78 9.18 0.09 8.25
C GLN A 78 9.23 0.75 9.63
N ASP A 79 10.39 0.74 10.29
CA ASP A 79 10.51 1.29 11.64
C ASP A 79 10.26 2.81 11.70
N GLY A 80 9.84 3.28 12.88
CA GLY A 80 9.55 4.70 13.10
C GLY A 80 8.21 5.21 12.54
N TRP A 81 7.33 4.29 12.11
CA TRP A 81 5.96 4.64 11.75
C TRP A 81 5.13 5.10 12.95
N SER A 82 4.14 5.95 12.72
CA SER A 82 3.15 6.35 13.73
C SER A 82 1.79 6.62 13.09
N TYR A 83 0.70 6.40 13.82
CA TYR A 83 -0.60 6.89 13.38
C TYR A 83 -0.66 8.42 13.43
N GLU A 84 -1.21 9.03 12.38
CA GLU A 84 -1.40 10.48 12.32
C GLU A 84 -2.52 10.94 13.27
N ASP A 85 -3.54 10.13 13.40
CA ASP A 85 -4.76 10.47 14.13
C ASP A 85 -5.22 9.33 15.07
N LYS A 86 -6.33 9.58 15.77
CA LYS A 86 -6.97 8.58 16.66
C LYS A 86 -7.78 7.54 15.90
N SER A 87 -8.17 7.82 14.65
CA SER A 87 -8.94 6.88 13.81
C SER A 87 -8.07 5.71 13.38
N LYS A 88 -6.73 5.90 13.38
CA LYS A 88 -5.73 4.90 13.00
C LYS A 88 -5.86 4.46 11.54
N SER A 89 -6.47 5.29 10.70
CA SER A 89 -6.61 5.06 9.26
C SER A 89 -5.39 5.55 8.48
N ILE A 90 -4.60 6.48 9.03
CA ILE A 90 -3.41 7.06 8.39
C ILE A 90 -2.17 6.72 9.21
N ILE A 91 -1.22 6.03 8.57
CA ILE A 91 0.10 5.68 9.07
C ILE A 91 1.13 6.58 8.38
N VAL A 92 2.01 7.20 9.16
CA VAL A 92 3.02 8.13 8.67
C VAL A 92 4.41 7.54 8.82
N PHE A 93 5.16 7.55 7.72
CA PHE A 93 6.56 7.16 7.65
C PHE A 93 7.42 8.43 7.49
N LYS A 94 7.88 8.98 8.62
CA LYS A 94 8.56 10.29 8.62
C LYS A 94 9.87 10.31 7.83
N HIS A 95 10.57 9.19 7.74
CA HIS A 95 11.86 9.08 7.07
C HIS A 95 11.76 9.19 5.54
N CYS A 96 10.61 8.85 4.96
CA CYS A 96 10.38 8.85 3.51
C CYS A 96 9.20 9.73 3.08
N HIS A 97 8.65 10.54 4.00
CA HIS A 97 7.53 11.45 3.76
C HIS A 97 6.27 10.77 3.19
N ILE A 98 6.03 9.50 3.51
CA ILE A 98 4.84 8.76 3.08
C ILE A 98 3.74 8.87 4.14
N ARG A 99 2.53 9.22 3.70
CA ARG A 99 1.27 9.03 4.42
C ARG A 99 0.53 7.87 3.77
N LEU A 100 0.47 6.76 4.48
CA LEU A 100 -0.24 5.56 4.08
C LEU A 100 -1.62 5.54 4.71
N GLN A 101 -2.65 5.68 3.89
CA GLN A 101 -4.00 5.35 4.25
C GLN A 101 -4.19 3.83 4.19
N ALA A 102 -4.32 3.21 5.36
CA ALA A 102 -4.65 1.81 5.53
C ALA A 102 -5.77 1.73 6.57
N GLU A 103 -7.00 1.51 6.11
CA GLU A 103 -8.14 1.31 7.00
C GLU A 103 -7.93 0.06 7.88
N GLU A 104 -8.58 0.04 9.05
CA GLU A 104 -8.74 -1.23 9.76
C GLU A 104 -9.51 -2.18 8.83
N VAL A 105 -8.95 -3.36 8.60
CA VAL A 105 -9.44 -4.28 7.57
C VAL A 105 -10.96 -4.41 7.61
N LEU A 106 -11.55 -4.04 6.49
CA LEU A 106 -12.99 -4.00 6.32
C LEU A 106 -13.58 -5.40 6.22
N ARG A 107 -14.80 -5.54 6.72
CA ARG A 107 -15.64 -6.71 6.47
C ARG A 107 -16.23 -6.61 5.06
N GLY A 108 -16.42 -7.74 4.40
CA GLY A 108 -17.10 -7.77 3.11
C GLY A 108 -18.44 -7.02 3.19
N GLN A 109 -18.66 -6.09 2.25
CA GLN A 109 -19.77 -5.10 2.15
C GLN A 109 -19.54 -3.73 2.82
N GLU A 110 -18.45 -3.50 3.53
CA GLU A 110 -18.12 -2.18 4.05
C GLU A 110 -17.53 -1.28 2.95
N VAL A 111 -17.96 -0.01 2.92
CA VAL A 111 -17.45 0.99 1.98
C VAL A 111 -16.13 1.54 2.53
N ILE A 112 -15.08 1.50 1.71
CA ILE A 112 -13.79 2.14 2.03
C ILE A 112 -13.99 3.66 2.01
N CYS A 113 -13.89 4.29 3.17
CA CYS A 113 -13.92 5.75 3.31
C CYS A 113 -12.50 6.31 3.26
N ILE A 114 -12.02 6.65 2.07
CA ILE A 114 -10.74 7.34 1.94
C ILE A 114 -10.90 8.76 2.52
N THR A 115 -10.16 9.04 3.56
CA THR A 115 -10.10 10.33 4.25
C THR A 115 -9.12 11.20 3.46
N GLN A 116 -9.63 11.97 2.48
CA GLN A 116 -8.89 12.78 1.48
C GLN A 116 -8.61 12.06 0.15
N PRO A 117 -9.66 11.60 -0.59
CA PRO A 117 -9.47 10.95 -1.89
C PRO A 117 -8.77 11.86 -2.92
N GLU A 118 -8.93 13.19 -2.82
CA GLU A 118 -8.24 14.17 -3.65
C GLU A 118 -6.72 14.16 -3.49
N ALA A 119 -6.20 13.70 -2.35
CA ALA A 119 -4.77 13.57 -2.14
C ALA A 119 -4.15 12.44 -2.98
N LEU A 120 -4.98 11.48 -3.43
CA LEU A 120 -4.58 10.34 -4.27
C LEU A 120 -4.70 10.63 -5.78
N ILE A 121 -5.26 11.78 -6.15
CA ILE A 121 -5.57 12.14 -7.54
C ILE A 121 -4.70 13.33 -7.99
N GLY A 122 -3.92 13.11 -9.04
CA GLY A 122 -3.12 14.12 -9.72
C GLY A 122 -3.90 14.78 -10.83
N SER A 123 -3.41 15.95 -11.26
CA SER A 123 -3.95 16.68 -12.40
C SER A 123 -2.81 17.10 -13.31
N GLN A 124 -2.92 16.77 -14.60
CA GLN A 124 -1.95 17.17 -15.62
C GLN A 124 -2.70 17.55 -16.90
N GLU A 125 -2.44 18.76 -17.40
CA GLU A 125 -3.02 19.28 -18.66
C GLU A 125 -4.56 19.14 -18.77
N GLY A 126 -5.27 19.34 -17.65
CA GLY A 126 -6.73 19.23 -17.59
C GLY A 126 -7.27 17.79 -17.46
N SER A 127 -6.39 16.79 -17.42
CA SER A 127 -6.75 15.39 -17.12
C SER A 127 -6.44 15.04 -15.66
N HIS A 128 -7.28 14.19 -15.06
CA HIS A 128 -7.04 13.64 -13.73
C HIS A 128 -6.44 12.24 -13.85
N TYR A 129 -5.51 11.91 -12.94
CA TYR A 129 -4.86 10.60 -12.94
C TYR A 129 -4.59 10.11 -11.51
N THR A 130 -4.40 8.80 -11.37
CA THR A 130 -3.83 8.17 -10.18
C THR A 130 -2.96 7.01 -10.66
N CYS A 131 -1.90 6.69 -9.93
CA CYS A 131 -1.11 5.50 -10.22
C CYS A 131 -1.63 4.32 -9.40
N VAL A 132 -1.49 3.12 -9.96
CA VAL A 132 -1.84 1.86 -9.33
C VAL A 132 -0.61 0.97 -9.36
N SER A 133 -0.22 0.43 -8.21
CA SER A 133 0.84 -0.57 -8.09
C SER A 133 0.27 -1.82 -7.44
N TYR A 134 0.33 -2.94 -8.16
CA TYR A 134 -0.09 -4.25 -7.66
C TYR A 134 1.12 -4.94 -7.04
N TYR A 135 0.92 -5.60 -5.90
CA TYR A 135 1.92 -6.52 -5.39
C TYR A 135 1.77 -7.86 -6.11
N ASP A 136 2.72 -8.20 -6.98
CA ASP A 136 2.68 -9.42 -7.81
C ASP A 136 3.38 -10.63 -7.17
N GLY A 137 3.94 -10.47 -5.96
CA GLY A 137 4.61 -11.53 -5.22
C GLY A 137 5.94 -11.99 -5.82
N ALA A 138 6.45 -11.33 -6.87
CA ALA A 138 7.80 -11.57 -7.32
C ALA A 138 8.77 -11.09 -6.22
N PRO A 139 9.76 -11.91 -5.81
CA PRO A 139 10.71 -11.49 -4.80
C PRO A 139 11.42 -10.23 -5.26
N ILE A 140 11.43 -9.21 -4.39
CA ILE A 140 12.14 -7.97 -4.61
C ILE A 140 13.62 -8.30 -4.75
N GLN A 141 14.13 -8.27 -5.98
CA GLN A 141 15.55 -8.46 -6.22
C GLN A 141 16.24 -7.17 -5.78
N THR A 142 16.86 -7.21 -4.60
CA THR A 142 17.84 -6.19 -4.20
C THR A 142 18.95 -6.21 -5.25
N ILE A 143 19.02 -5.17 -6.09
CA ILE A 143 20.13 -5.01 -7.02
C ILE A 143 21.33 -4.62 -6.17
N ASP A 144 22.24 -5.55 -5.97
CA ASP A 144 23.53 -5.29 -5.35
C ASP A 144 24.36 -4.43 -6.33
N GLU A 145 24.71 -3.20 -5.92
CA GLU A 145 25.51 -2.24 -6.71
C GLU A 145 26.88 -2.81 -7.13
N SER A 146 27.31 -3.93 -6.56
CA SER A 146 28.49 -4.68 -7.02
C SER A 146 28.33 -5.40 -8.37
N SER A 147 27.15 -5.33 -8.98
CA SER A 147 26.83 -5.99 -10.26
C SER A 147 26.82 -5.05 -11.48
N ILE A 148 27.32 -3.81 -11.36
CA ILE A 148 27.50 -2.85 -12.46
C ILE A 148 28.99 -2.66 -12.77
#